data_AF-A0A7X8UE61-F1
#
_entry.id   AF-A0A7X8UE61-F1
#
_cell.length_a   1.000
_cell.length_b   1.000
_cell.length_c   1.000
_cell.angle_alpha   90.00
_cell.angle_beta   90.00
_cell.angle_gamma   90.00
#
_symmetry.space_group_name_H-M   'P 1'
#
loop_
_entity.id
_entity.type
_entity.pdbx_description
1 polymer ?
#
loop_
_entity_poly.entity_id
_entity_poly.type
_entity_poly.pdbx_seq_one_letter_code
_entity_poly.pdbx_strand_id
1 'polypeptide(L)' 'MKSTKERREYGVILFHTNSAALRAEKTLLKHGLAIKMIPTPREFSSDCGVSLRFEWGEEARVRRLLESARVEIGSLHRML' A
#
# COMPACT_ATOMS: atom_id res chain seq x y z
N MET A 1 24.34 -12.22 7.26
CA MET A 1 23.02 -11.54 7.26
C MET A 1 22.84 -10.92 5.88
N LYS A 2 22.06 -11.56 4.99
CA LYS A 2 22.09 -11.25 3.55
C LYS A 2 21.42 -9.91 3.27
N SER A 3 22.24 -8.89 3.11
CA SER A 3 21.90 -7.65 2.42
C SER A 3 21.79 -7.97 0.93
N THR A 4 20.66 -8.54 0.52
CA THR A 4 20.38 -8.78 -0.89
C THR A 4 19.77 -7.51 -1.46
N LYS A 5 20.56 -6.78 -2.25
CA LYS A 5 20.13 -5.62 -3.01
C LYS A 5 19.29 -6.10 -4.20
N GLU A 6 18.15 -6.70 -3.92
CA GLU A 6 17.18 -7.09 -4.95
C GLU A 6 16.45 -5.82 -5.40
N ARG A 7 16.19 -5.70 -6.70
CA ARG A 7 15.31 -4.64 -7.24
C ARG A 7 13.97 -4.76 -6.53
N ARG A 8 13.76 -3.95 -5.49
CA ARG A 8 12.53 -3.98 -4.72
C ARG A 8 11.45 -3.35 -5.57
N GLU A 9 10.65 -4.20 -6.18
CA GLU A 9 9.42 -3.81 -6.83
C GLU A 9 8.43 -3.41 -5.74
N TYR A 10 7.77 -2.28 -5.94
CA TYR A 10 6.83 -1.76 -4.97
C TYR A 10 5.42 -1.82 -5.54
N GLY A 11 4.45 -2.03 -4.66
CA GLY A 11 3.06 -1.73 -4.96
C GLY A 11 2.66 -0.41 -4.34
N VAL A 12 1.67 0.25 -4.93
CA VAL A 12 0.97 1.39 -4.32
C VAL A 12 -0.52 1.12 -4.26
N ILE A 13 -1.12 1.55 -3.15
CA ILE A 13 -2.56 1.48 -2.92
C ILE A 13 -3.09 2.91 -2.98
N LEU A 14 -4.07 3.12 -3.85
CA LEU A 14 -4.79 4.38 -3.97
C LEU A 14 -6.04 4.34 -3.11
N PHE A 15 -6.43 5.48 -2.57
CA PHE A 15 -7.60 5.61 -1.70
C PHE A 15 -8.51 6.72 -2.19
N HIS A 16 -9.80 6.54 -1.96
CA HIS A 16 -10.79 7.60 -2.16
C HIS A 16 -10.78 8.61 -1.02
N THR A 17 -10.37 8.21 0.19
CA THR A 17 -10.40 9.09 1.37
C THR A 17 -9.15 8.94 2.24
N ASN A 18 -8.77 10.01 2.94
CA ASN A 18 -7.68 9.98 3.92
C ASN A 18 -7.97 9.00 5.07
N SER A 19 -9.23 8.89 5.49
CA SER A 19 -9.65 7.96 6.55
C SER A 19 -9.40 6.50 6.16
N ALA A 20 -9.63 6.14 4.90
CA ALA A 20 -9.32 4.80 4.39
C ALA A 20 -7.81 4.55 4.36
N ALA A 21 -7.02 5.53 3.90
CA ALA A 21 -5.55 5.43 3.89
C ALA A 21 -4.97 5.21 5.29
N LEU A 22 -5.42 5.98 6.29
CA LEU A 22 -4.98 5.85 7.68
C LEU A 22 -5.40 4.51 8.30
N ARG A 23 -6.61 4.04 8.00
CA ARG A 23 -7.09 2.73 8.48
C ARG A 23 -6.30 1.58 7.86
N ALA A 24 -6.04 1.64 6.55
CA ALA A 24 -5.18 0.70 5.86
C ALA A 24 -3.79 0.69 6.49
N GLU A 25 -3.20 1.87 6.72
CA GLU A 25 -1.86 1.99 7.28
C GLU A 25 -1.76 1.28 8.62
N LYS A 26 -2.64 1.64 9.55
CA LYS A 26 -2.69 1.02 10.88
C LYS A 26 -2.89 -0.49 10.81
N THR A 27 -3.75 -0.96 9.90
CA THR A 27 -4.05 -2.38 9.72
C THR A 27 -2.83 -3.15 9.24
N LEU A 28 -2.15 -2.64 8.21
CA LEU A 28 -1.00 -3.31 7.60
C LEU A 28 0.22 -3.27 8.54
N LEU A 29 0.48 -2.13 9.19
CA LEU A 29 1.55 -2.01 10.20
C LEU A 29 1.32 -2.98 11.38
N LYS A 30 0.09 -3.14 11.84
CA LYS A 30 -0.26 -4.08 12.93
C LYS A 30 0.09 -5.53 12.57
N HIS A 31 0.12 -5.88 11.29
CA HIS A 31 0.48 -7.20 10.80
C HIS A 31 1.96 -7.31 10.38
N GLY A 32 2.78 -6.31 10.69
CA GLY A 32 4.22 -6.34 10.42
C GLY A 32 4.60 -6.15 8.96
N LEU A 33 3.72 -5.56 8.14
CA LEU A 33 4.05 -5.20 6.77
C LEU A 33 4.89 -3.93 6.74
N ALA A 34 5.95 -3.94 5.94
CA ALA A 34 6.74 -2.76 5.65
C ALA A 34 5.99 -1.87 4.64
N ILE A 35 5.26 -0.88 5.17
CA ILE A 35 4.52 0.09 4.36
C ILE A 35 5.00 1.52 4.61
N LYS A 36 4.77 2.40 3.64
CA LYS A 36 5.07 3.83 3.74
C LYS A 36 3.95 4.65 3.11
N MET A 37 3.38 5.56 3.86
CA MET A 37 2.51 6.59 3.29
C MET A 37 3.33 7.57 2.45
N ILE A 38 2.89 7.79 1.22
CA ILE A 38 3.52 8.69 0.24
C ILE A 38 2.44 9.57 -0.39
N PRO A 39 2.79 10.75 -0.93
CA PRO A 39 1.90 11.44 -1.86
C PRO A 39 1.61 10.52 -3.06
N THR A 40 0.41 10.62 -3.62
CA THR A 40 0.03 9.82 -4.78
C THR A 40 1.03 10.05 -5.92
N PRO A 41 1.63 8.99 -6.47
CA PRO A 41 2.55 9.14 -7.61
C PRO A 41 1.86 9.82 -8.79
N ARG A 42 2.58 10.68 -9.52
CA ARG A 42 2.01 11.49 -10.61
C ARG A 42 1.40 10.67 -11.76
N GLU A 43 1.83 9.43 -11.93
CA GLU A 43 1.30 8.48 -12.91
C GLU A 43 -0.09 7.93 -12.52
N PHE A 44 -0.52 8.16 -11.27
CA PHE A 44 -1.79 7.72 -10.73
C PHE A 44 -2.64 8.91 -10.27
N SER A 45 -3.96 8.78 -10.40
CA SER A 45 -4.91 9.73 -9.83
C SER A 45 -5.55 9.15 -8.58
N SER A 46 -5.40 9.81 -7.44
CA SER A 46 -6.16 9.51 -6.21
C SER A 46 -6.97 10.73 -5.82
N ASP A 47 -8.18 10.49 -5.33
CA ASP A 47 -9.09 11.54 -4.86
C ASP A 47 -8.56 12.24 -3.60
N CYS A 48 -7.90 11.49 -2.71
CA CYS A 48 -7.39 12.01 -1.43
C CYS A 48 -5.93 12.52 -1.44
N GLY A 49 -5.22 12.39 -2.58
CA GLY A 49 -3.84 12.84 -2.72
C GLY A 49 -2.76 11.99 -2.03
N VAL A 50 -3.13 10.95 -1.26
CA VAL A 50 -2.18 10.05 -0.58
C VAL A 50 -2.30 8.60 -1.04
N SER A 51 -1.21 7.85 -0.89
CA SER A 51 -1.14 6.43 -1.24
C SER A 51 -0.26 5.67 -0.24
N LEU A 52 -0.45 4.35 -0.13
CA LEU A 52 0.42 3.48 0.67
C LEU A 52 1.31 2.67 -0.26
N ARG A 53 2.61 2.82 -0.10
CA ARG A 53 3.62 2.00 -0.78
C ARG A 53 3.97 0.78 0.06
N PHE A 54 4.06 -0.39 -0.55
CA PHE A 54 4.42 -1.66 0.08
C PHE A 54 5.31 -2.50 -0.85
N GLU A 55 5.94 -3.56 -0.35
CA GLU A 55 6.74 -4.46 -1.20
C GLU A 55 5.82 -5.33 -2.08
N TRP A 56 6.06 -5.37 -3.40
CA TRP A 56 5.15 -6.05 -4.33
C TRP A 56 4.95 -7.54 -4.01
N GLY A 57 5.98 -8.21 -3.47
CA GLY A 57 5.88 -9.60 -3.03
C GLY A 57 4.81 -9.85 -1.96
N GLU A 58 4.37 -8.81 -1.24
CA GLU A 58 3.33 -8.89 -0.22
C GLU A 58 1.92 -8.55 -0.76
N GLU A 59 1.73 -8.37 -2.08
CA GLU A 59 0.45 -7.92 -2.66
C GLU A 59 -0.75 -8.77 -2.24
N ALA A 60 -0.65 -10.10 -2.36
CA ALA A 60 -1.73 -11.00 -1.95
C ALA A 60 -2.06 -10.87 -0.45
N ARG A 61 -1.03 -10.66 0.38
CA ARG A 61 -1.20 -10.51 1.83
C ARG A 61 -1.83 -9.16 2.17
N VAL A 62 -1.38 -8.08 1.52
CA VAL A 62 -1.96 -6.73 1.64
C VAL A 62 -3.43 -6.76 1.28
N ARG A 63 -3.78 -7.31 0.12
CA ARG A 63 -5.17 -7.43 -0.35
C ARG A 63 -6.05 -8.13 0.68
N ARG A 64 -5.64 -9.32 1.12
CA ARG A 64 -6.38 -10.12 2.10
C ARG A 64 -6.60 -9.39 3.42
N LEU A 65 -5.59 -8.68 3.91
CA LEU A 65 -5.69 -7.93 5.16
C LEU A 65 -6.63 -6.74 5.05
N LEU A 66 -6.63 -6.03 3.93
CA LEU A 66 -7.55 -4.91 3.70
C LEU A 66 -9.00 -5.37 3.53
N GLU A 67 -9.22 -6.46 2.80
CA GLU A 67 -10.54 -7.10 2.69
C GLU A 67 -11.06 -7.55 4.06
N SER A 68 -10.20 -8.23 4.85
CA SER A 68 -10.55 -8.72 6.19
C SER A 68 -10.88 -7.57 7.16
N ALA A 69 -10.18 -6.44 7.01
CA ALA A 69 -10.42 -5.23 7.80
C ALA A 69 -11.52 -4.32 7.21
N ARG A 70 -12.17 -4.73 6.10
CA ARG A 70 -13.19 -3.95 5.37
C ARG A 70 -12.72 -2.52 5.08
N VAL A 71 -11.49 -2.40 4.60
CA VAL A 71 -10.93 -1.13 4.17
C VAL A 71 -11.18 -0.96 2.68
N GLU A 72 -11.95 0.06 2.32
CA GLU A 72 -12.19 0.40 0.93
C GLU A 72 -10.95 1.02 0.31
N ILE A 73 -10.54 0.50 -0.85
CA ILE A 73 -9.43 1.01 -1.65
C ILE A 73 -9.94 1.36 -3.04
N GLY A 74 -9.30 2.32 -3.68
CA GLY A 74 -9.62 2.63 -5.08
C GLY A 74 -9.00 1.61 -6.01
N SER A 75 -7.70 1.43 -5.90
CA SER A 75 -6.95 0.50 -6.73
C SER A 75 -5.60 0.15 -6.11
N LEU A 76 -5.00 -0.93 -6.62
CA LEU A 76 -3.67 -1.37 -6.27
C LEU A 76 -2.87 -1.52 -7.56
N HIS A 77 -1.72 -0.85 -7.63
CA HIS A 77 -0.85 -0.83 -8.81
C HIS A 77 0.56 -1.29 -8.46
N ARG A 78 1.21 -1.97 -9.42
CA ARG A 78 2.64 -2.27 -9.37
C ARG A 78 3.42 -1.08 -9.90
N MET A 79 4.43 -0.64 -9.16
CA MET A 79 5.45 0.30 -9.60
C MET A 79 6.75 -0.46 -9.87
N LEU A 80 7.30 -0.25 -11.06
CA LEU A 80 8.56 -0.83 -11.54
C LEU A 80 9.75 0.10 -11.26
#